data_AF-A0A0F9P0W8-F1
#
_entry.id   AF-A0A0F9P0W8-F1
#
_cell.length_a   1.000
_cell.length_b   1.000
_cell.length_c   1.000
_cell.angle_alpha   90.00
_cell.angle_beta   90.00
_cell.angle_gamma   90.00
#
_symmetry.space_group_name_H-M   'P 1'
#
loop_
_entity.id
_entity.type
_entity.pdbx_description
1 polymer ?
#
loop_
_entity_poly.entity_id
_entity_poly.type
_entity_poly.pdbx_seq_one_letter_code
_entity_poly.pdbx_strand_id
1 'polypeptide(L)'
;MAEETAEQKDYLDAYREEVRKLQVLSTHAVRQFLGTREEGDPRVDYLVALEAFKNMANAQISCLLRLATEKLGVSQEDFLAVATEELGKQVETMQEDLAVIGWNEDGTVKLDLQAHLEKTRGWPL
;
A
#
# COMPACT_ATOMS: atom_id res chain seq x y z
N MET A 1 -10.44 -18.23 -26.38
CA MET A 1 -10.19 -16.86 -25.85
C MET A 1 -11.37 -16.03 -26.30
N ALA A 2 -12.20 -15.55 -25.38
CA ALA A 2 -13.35 -14.73 -25.75
C ALA A 2 -12.84 -13.38 -26.28
N GLU A 3 -13.37 -12.92 -27.41
CA GLU A 3 -13.09 -11.56 -27.92
C GLU A 3 -13.60 -10.54 -26.90
N GLU A 4 -12.72 -9.67 -26.41
CA GLU A 4 -13.11 -8.52 -25.60
C GLU A 4 -14.03 -7.62 -26.44
N THR A 5 -15.18 -7.26 -25.90
CA THR A 5 -16.11 -6.36 -26.57
C THR A 5 -15.50 -4.95 -26.64
N ALA A 6 -15.86 -4.16 -27.66
CA ALA A 6 -15.36 -2.79 -27.80
C ALA A 6 -15.59 -1.95 -26.53
N GLU A 7 -16.71 -2.18 -25.84
CA GLU A 7 -17.05 -1.52 -24.59
C GLU A 7 -16.11 -1.91 -23.43
N GLN A 8 -15.75 -3.19 -23.30
CA GLN A 8 -14.77 -3.64 -22.30
C GLN A 8 -13.40 -3.00 -22.52
N LYS A 9 -12.99 -2.88 -23.78
CA LYS A 9 -11.75 -2.22 -24.14
C LYS A 9 -11.76 -0.74 -23.74
N ASP A 10 -12.85 -0.03 -24.02
CA ASP A 10 -12.99 1.39 -23.65
C ASP A 10 -12.91 1.59 -22.12
N TYR A 11 -13.55 0.70 -21.33
CA TYR A 11 -13.43 0.73 -19.87
C TYR A 11 -11.99 0.49 -19.39
N LEU A 12 -11.29 -0.47 -19.98
CA LEU A 12 -9.90 -0.78 -19.63
C LEU A 12 -8.95 0.37 -19.98
N ASP A 13 -9.13 0.99 -21.15
CA ASP A 13 -8.29 2.08 -21.60
C ASP A 13 -8.53 3.35 -20.76
N ALA A 14 -9.78 3.65 -20.40
CA ALA A 14 -10.09 4.72 -19.45
C ALA A 14 -9.46 4.47 -18.07
N TYR A 15 -9.55 3.24 -17.55
CA TYR A 15 -8.92 2.86 -16.28
C TYR A 15 -7.40 3.01 -16.32
N ARG A 16 -6.75 2.54 -17.39
CA ARG A 16 -5.29 2.66 -17.58
C ARG A 16 -4.84 4.12 -17.61
N GLU A 17 -5.62 5.00 -18.23
CA GLU A 17 -5.30 6.42 -18.29
C GLU A 17 -5.34 7.08 -16.90
N GLU A 18 -6.31 6.72 -16.06
CA GLU A 18 -6.35 7.21 -14.67
C GLU A 18 -5.18 6.67 -13.83
N VAL A 19 -4.84 5.39 -13.97
CA VAL A 19 -3.64 4.80 -13.34
C VAL A 19 -2.37 5.56 -13.76
N ARG A 20 -2.23 5.87 -15.06
CA ARG A 20 -1.10 6.64 -15.58
C ARG A 20 -1.03 8.04 -14.96
N LYS A 21 -2.16 8.75 -14.86
CA LYS A 21 -2.22 10.08 -14.22
C LYS A 21 -1.82 10.02 -12.75
N LEU A 22 -2.29 9.02 -12.00
CA LEU A 22 -1.90 8.81 -10.60
C LEU A 22 -0.39 8.59 -10.48
N GLN A 23 0.22 7.78 -11.34
CA GLN A 23 1.66 7.57 -11.33
C GLN A 23 2.45 8.88 -11.52
N VAL A 24 2.02 9.72 -12.48
CA VAL A 24 2.66 11.02 -12.75
C VAL A 24 2.52 11.95 -11.55
N LEU A 25 1.34 12.03 -10.95
CA LEU A 25 1.10 12.88 -9.78
C LEU A 25 1.88 12.40 -8.54
N SER A 26 1.92 11.09 -8.29
CA SER A 26 2.74 10.50 -7.22
C SER A 26 4.22 10.82 -7.41
N THR A 27 4.72 10.74 -8.66
CA THR A 27 6.09 11.12 -9.00
C THR A 27 6.37 12.57 -8.66
N HIS A 28 5.46 13.48 -9.05
CA HIS A 28 5.59 14.89 -8.78
C HIS A 28 5.57 15.19 -7.27
N ALA A 29 4.63 14.60 -6.52
CA ALA A 29 4.50 14.80 -5.08
C ALA A 29 5.75 14.37 -4.30
N VAL A 30 6.28 13.18 -4.59
CA VAL A 30 7.48 12.67 -3.92
C VAL A 30 8.72 13.50 -4.27
N ARG A 31 8.86 13.94 -5.53
CA ARG A 31 9.96 14.84 -5.95
C ARG A 31 9.89 16.19 -5.23
N GLN A 32 8.70 16.76 -5.05
CA GLN A 32 8.51 17.99 -4.27
C GLN A 32 8.86 17.77 -2.80
N PHE A 33 8.50 16.62 -2.22
CA PHE A 33 8.78 16.30 -0.82
C PHE A 33 10.28 16.07 -0.54
N LEU A 34 10.96 15.30 -1.39
CA LEU A 34 12.38 14.93 -1.20
C LEU A 34 13.37 15.97 -1.73
N GLY A 35 12.90 16.96 -2.51
CA GLY A 35 13.72 18.06 -3.02
C GLY A 35 14.73 17.64 -4.09
N THR A 36 15.95 18.16 -4.00
CA THR A 36 16.99 18.11 -5.05
C THR A 36 17.73 16.78 -5.15
N ARG A 37 17.08 15.66 -4.84
CA ARG A 37 17.70 14.33 -5.01
C ARG A 37 17.96 14.06 -6.49
N GLU A 38 19.07 13.40 -6.77
CA GLU A 38 19.51 13.09 -8.13
C GLU A 38 18.48 12.23 -8.88
N GLU A 39 18.56 12.28 -10.21
CA GLU A 39 17.78 11.39 -11.06
C GLU A 39 18.29 9.95 -10.89
N GLY A 40 17.38 8.99 -10.73
CA GLY A 40 17.73 7.59 -10.44
C GLY A 40 18.07 7.26 -8.98
N ASP A 41 17.82 8.16 -8.01
CA ASP A 41 17.94 7.78 -6.58
C ASP A 41 16.90 6.68 -6.26
N PRO A 42 17.34 5.46 -5.87
CA PRO A 42 16.44 4.33 -5.66
C PRO A 42 15.42 4.56 -4.55
N ARG A 43 15.69 5.47 -3.61
CA ARG A 43 14.77 5.83 -2.53
C ARG A 43 13.63 6.71 -3.05
N VAL A 44 13.92 7.57 -4.02
CA VAL A 44 12.89 8.35 -4.71
C VAL A 44 11.99 7.40 -5.48
N ASP A 45 12.57 6.48 -6.28
CA ASP A 45 11.80 5.54 -7.08
C ASP A 45 10.93 4.62 -6.22
N TYR A 46 11.49 4.12 -5.11
CA TYR A 46 10.74 3.33 -4.13
C TYR A 46 9.55 4.12 -3.55
N LEU A 47 9.76 5.36 -3.11
CA LEU A 47 8.70 6.18 -2.54
C LEU A 47 7.64 6.60 -3.57
N VAL A 48 8.04 6.84 -4.82
CA VAL A 48 7.11 7.09 -5.93
C VAL A 48 6.23 5.87 -6.17
N ALA A 49 6.82 4.68 -6.24
CA ALA A 49 6.09 3.44 -6.41
C ALA A 49 5.12 3.18 -5.24
N LEU A 50 5.57 3.41 -4.01
CA LEU A 50 4.75 3.27 -2.81
C LEU A 50 3.58 4.25 -2.80
N GLU A 51 3.81 5.51 -3.15
CA GLU A 51 2.77 6.54 -3.21
C GLU A 51 1.73 6.23 -4.29
N ALA A 52 2.16 5.80 -5.48
CA ALA A 52 1.27 5.34 -6.54
C ALA A 52 0.47 4.09 -6.12
N PHE A 53 1.13 3.10 -5.52
CA PHE A 53 0.47 1.92 -4.98
C PHE A 53 -0.60 2.29 -3.94
N LYS A 54 -0.28 3.15 -2.98
CA LYS A 54 -1.23 3.63 -1.96
C LYS A 54 -2.47 4.24 -2.60
N ASN A 55 -2.29 5.11 -3.60
CA ASN A 55 -3.41 5.76 -4.29
C ASN A 55 -4.28 4.76 -5.05
N MET A 56 -3.67 3.79 -5.74
CA MET A 56 -4.42 2.71 -6.41
C MET A 56 -5.16 1.81 -5.42
N ALA A 57 -4.49 1.39 -4.36
CA ALA A 57 -5.07 0.55 -3.31
C ALA A 57 -6.27 1.25 -2.66
N ASN A 58 -6.16 2.54 -2.34
CA ASN A 58 -7.27 3.33 -1.80
C ASN A 58 -8.48 3.33 -2.73
N ALA A 59 -8.27 3.51 -4.04
CA ALA A 59 -9.36 3.49 -5.02
C ALA A 59 -10.03 2.11 -5.11
N GLN A 60 -9.24 1.04 -5.15
CA GLN A 60 -9.74 -0.34 -5.22
C GLN A 60 -10.47 -0.75 -3.95
N ILE A 61 -9.91 -0.45 -2.77
CA ILE A 61 -10.55 -0.71 -1.47
C ILE A 61 -11.87 0.05 -1.37
N SER A 62 -11.92 1.32 -1.80
CA SER A 62 -13.15 2.11 -1.82
C SER A 62 -14.21 1.49 -2.74
N CYS A 63 -13.81 0.95 -3.89
CA CYS A 63 -14.71 0.22 -4.78
C CYS A 63 -15.25 -1.05 -4.12
N LEU A 64 -14.38 -1.88 -3.55
CA LEU A 64 -14.75 -3.12 -2.87
C LEU A 64 -15.69 -2.86 -1.69
N LEU A 65 -15.42 -1.83 -0.90
CA LEU A 65 -16.28 -1.39 0.20
C LEU A 65 -17.68 -1.02 -0.27
N ARG A 66 -17.79 -0.26 -1.37
CA ARG A 66 -19.09 0.08 -1.96
C ARG A 66 -19.82 -1.15 -2.47
N LEU A 67 -19.12 -2.07 -3.13
CA LEU A 67 -19.73 -3.33 -3.57
C LEU A 67 -20.20 -4.18 -2.38
N ALA A 68 -19.41 -4.30 -1.32
CA ALA A 68 -19.76 -5.07 -0.14
C ALA A 68 -20.97 -4.46 0.61
N THR A 69 -20.98 -3.14 0.81
CA THR A 69 -22.07 -2.47 1.54
C THR A 69 -23.33 -2.30 0.69
N GLU A 70 -23.22 -1.85 -0.56
CA GLU A 70 -24.38 -1.56 -1.43
C GLU A 70 -24.96 -2.82 -2.11
N LYS A 71 -24.13 -3.81 -2.45
CA LYS A 71 -24.58 -5.01 -3.19
C LYS A 71 -24.73 -6.25 -2.32
N LEU A 72 -23.87 -6.42 -1.32
CA LEU A 72 -23.87 -7.60 -0.44
C LEU A 72 -24.53 -7.32 0.92
N GLY A 73 -24.86 -6.05 1.23
CA GLY A 73 -25.54 -5.67 2.46
C GLY A 73 -24.69 -5.85 3.72
N VAL A 74 -23.36 -5.86 3.59
CA VAL A 74 -22.44 -5.99 4.73
C VAL A 74 -22.58 -4.76 5.63
N SER A 75 -22.79 -4.99 6.92
CA SER A 75 -22.87 -3.91 7.90
C SER A 75 -21.50 -3.27 8.12
N GLN A 76 -21.47 -2.00 8.53
CA GLN A 76 -20.21 -1.34 8.88
C GLN A 76 -19.50 -2.05 10.04
N GLU A 77 -20.26 -2.60 10.99
CA GLU A 77 -19.73 -3.32 12.15
C GLU A 77 -19.01 -4.61 11.73
N ASP A 78 -19.64 -5.42 10.88
CA ASP A 78 -19.03 -6.66 10.36
C ASP A 78 -17.76 -6.36 9.56
N PHE A 79 -17.79 -5.32 8.73
CA PHE A 79 -16.61 -4.87 7.99
C PHE A 79 -15.46 -4.50 8.95
N LEU A 80 -15.74 -3.70 9.98
CA LEU A 80 -14.71 -3.26 10.93
C LEU A 80 -14.16 -4.43 11.75
N ALA A 81 -14.99 -5.42 12.10
CA ALA A 81 -14.55 -6.62 12.80
C ALA A 81 -13.52 -7.42 11.97
N VAL A 82 -13.86 -7.72 10.71
CA VAL A 82 -12.97 -8.44 9.79
C VAL A 82 -11.72 -7.63 9.48
N ALA A 83 -11.86 -6.33 9.23
CA ALA A 83 -10.72 -5.45 8.97
C ALA A 83 -9.74 -5.40 10.15
N THR A 84 -10.26 -5.38 11.39
CA THR A 84 -9.42 -5.39 12.60
C THR A 84 -8.65 -6.70 12.74
N GLU A 85 -9.29 -7.83 12.45
CA GLU A 85 -8.62 -9.14 12.47
C GLU A 85 -7.47 -9.19 11.45
N GLU A 86 -7.71 -8.78 10.21
CA GLU A 86 -6.69 -8.77 9.15
C GLU A 86 -5.56 -7.79 9.45
N LEU A 87 -5.87 -6.61 10.00
CA LEU A 87 -4.85 -5.67 10.47
C LEU A 87 -3.99 -6.28 11.57
N GLY A 88 -4.57 -7.03 12.50
CA GLY A 88 -3.84 -7.77 13.53
C GLY A 88 -2.81 -8.74 12.93
N LYS A 89 -3.21 -9.54 11.93
CA LYS A 89 -2.31 -10.47 11.23
C LYS A 89 -1.16 -9.75 10.52
N GLN A 90 -1.43 -8.59 9.91
CA GLN A 90 -0.39 -7.78 9.28
C GLN A 90 0.58 -7.22 10.31
N VAL A 91 0.07 -6.76 11.46
CA VAL A 91 0.90 -6.29 12.58
C VAL A 91 1.81 -7.42 13.07
N GLU A 92 1.27 -8.61 13.33
CA GLU A 92 2.06 -9.76 13.78
C GLU A 92 3.16 -10.13 12.78
N THR A 93 2.83 -10.18 11.49
CA THR A 93 3.78 -10.46 10.41
C THR A 93 4.91 -9.42 10.40
N MET A 94 4.57 -8.14 10.45
CA MET A 94 5.56 -7.05 10.50
C MET A 94 6.42 -7.10 11.76
N GLN A 95 5.84 -7.45 12.91
CA GLN A 95 6.58 -7.61 14.14
C GLN A 95 7.61 -8.72 14.01
N GLU A 96 7.26 -9.85 13.39
CA GLU A 96 8.21 -10.93 13.12
C GLU A 96 9.32 -10.48 12.17
N ASP A 97 8.98 -9.84 11.05
CA ASP A 97 9.93 -9.39 10.03
C ASP A 97 10.93 -8.35 10.57
N LEU A 98 10.51 -7.54 11.53
CA LEU A 98 11.35 -6.52 12.17
C LEU A 98 11.99 -7.00 13.47
N ALA A 99 11.73 -8.24 13.91
CA ALA A 99 12.17 -8.79 15.20
C ALA A 99 11.71 -7.94 16.41
N VAL A 100 10.46 -7.48 16.38
CA VAL A 100 9.81 -6.75 17.48
C VAL A 100 9.43 -7.75 18.57
N ILE A 101 9.95 -7.53 19.78
CA ILE A 101 9.68 -8.35 20.98
C ILE A 101 8.66 -7.71 21.94
N GLY A 102 8.20 -6.50 21.62
CA GLY A 102 7.14 -5.82 22.38
C GLY A 102 7.06 -4.34 22.05
N TRP A 103 6.29 -3.62 22.86
CA TRP A 103 6.08 -2.19 22.75
C TRP A 103 6.48 -1.49 24.05
N ASN A 104 6.95 -0.25 23.93
CA ASN A 104 7.12 0.67 25.04
C ASN A 104 5.80 1.38 25.35
N GLU A 105 5.69 1.99 26.52
CA GLU A 105 4.49 2.72 26.95
C GLU A 105 4.19 3.95 26.07
N ASP A 106 5.21 4.50 25.41
CA ASP A 106 5.12 5.64 24.49
C ASP A 106 4.73 5.25 23.05
N GLY A 107 4.50 3.95 22.80
CA GLY A 107 4.14 3.43 21.47
C GLY A 107 5.34 3.15 20.55
N THR A 108 6.58 3.28 21.03
CA THR A 108 7.76 2.84 20.28
C THR A 108 7.98 1.32 20.39
N VAL A 109 8.65 0.73 19.40
CA VAL A 109 8.91 -0.72 19.34
C VAL A 109 10.12 -1.13 20.21
N LYS A 110 10.02 -2.28 20.87
CA LYS A 110 11.16 -2.98 21.49
C LYS A 110 11.65 -4.04 20.51
N LEU A 111 12.94 -4.01 20.18
CA LEU A 111 13.54 -4.91 19.18
C LEU A 111 14.49 -5.91 19.85
N ASP A 112 14.53 -7.13 19.33
CA ASP A 112 15.74 -7.95 19.41
C ASP A 112 16.74 -7.39 18.40
N LEU A 113 17.72 -6.63 18.90
CA LEU A 113 18.68 -5.93 18.05
C LEU A 113 19.54 -6.89 17.21
N GLN A 114 19.87 -8.08 17.74
CA GLN A 114 20.69 -9.03 16.99
C GLN A 114 19.90 -9.61 15.83
N ALA A 115 18.69 -10.11 16.10
CA ALA A 115 17.82 -10.66 15.07
C ALA A 115 17.43 -9.59 14.03
N HIS A 116 17.17 -8.35 14.47
CA HIS A 116 16.86 -7.23 13.58
C HIS A 116 18.00 -6.94 12.60
N LEU A 117 19.24 -6.87 13.08
CA LEU A 117 20.41 -6.63 12.24
C LEU A 117 20.65 -7.77 11.23
N GLU A 118 20.39 -9.01 11.63
CA GLU A 118 20.47 -10.15 10.72
C GLU A 118 19.43 -10.06 9.60
N LYS A 119 18.18 -9.72 9.93
CA LYS A 119 17.07 -9.57 8.97
C LYS A 119 17.24 -8.39 8.02
N THR A 120 17.84 -7.29 8.49
CA THR A 120 17.98 -6.04 7.71
C THR A 120 19.32 -5.89 7.00
N ARG A 121 20.22 -6.87 7.11
CA ARG A 121 21.60 -6.82 6.57
C ARG A 121 21.71 -6.48 5.07
N GLY A 122 20.69 -6.81 4.28
CA GLY A 122 20.65 -6.58 2.84
C GLY A 122 19.83 -5.36 2.41
N TRP A 123 19.31 -4.58 3.36
CA TRP A 123 18.44 -3.45 3.04
C TRP A 123 19.26 -2.26 2.51
N PRO A 124 18.70 -1.45 1.59
CA PRO A 124 19.35 -0.24 1.13
C PRO A 124 19.62 0.72 2.31
N LEU A 125 20.85 1.25 2.40
CA LEU A 125 21.27 2.26 3.38
C LEU A 125 21.00 3.69 2.88
#